data_AF-A0A165SB32-F1
#
_entry.id   AF-A0A165SB32-F1
#
_cell.length_a   1.000
_cell.length_b   1.000
_cell.length_c   1.000
_cell.angle_alpha   90.00
_cell.angle_beta   90.00
_cell.angle_gamma   90.00
#
_symmetry.space_group_name_H-M   'P 1'
#
loop_
_entity.id
_entity.type
_entity.pdbx_description
1 polymer ?
#
loop_
_entity_poly.entity_id
_entity_poly.type
_entity_poly.pdbx_seq_one_letter_code
_entity_poly.pdbx_strand_id
1 'polypeptide(L)'
;MTWGNKNRDWHALVADIQSEIDANKSIISAEHISSIEHYLEHGEYSMAFEYLLLEIMENADANFTLGVEKAQEIGLFFDLSDPNECMIDGEFWGKFQTFLAKKSL
;
A
#
# COMPACT_ATOMS: atom_id res chain seq x y z
N MET A 1 11.05 24.26 -10.15
CA MET A 1 10.35 23.04 -9.70
C MET A 1 9.54 22.50 -10.86
N THR A 2 10.12 21.57 -11.61
CA THR A 2 9.44 20.87 -12.72
C THR A 2 8.67 19.70 -12.15
N TRP A 3 7.41 19.92 -11.78
CA TRP A 3 6.43 18.85 -11.56
C TRP A 3 5.99 18.28 -12.91
N GLY A 4 6.91 17.56 -13.55
CA GLY A 4 6.70 17.01 -14.88
C GLY A 4 7.40 15.67 -15.00
N ASN A 5 6.74 14.61 -14.55
CA ASN A 5 7.00 13.29 -15.12
C ASN A 5 5.67 12.73 -15.66
N LYS A 6 5.35 13.19 -16.87
CA LYS A 6 4.26 12.68 -17.71
C LYS A 6 4.69 11.32 -18.26
N ASN A 7 4.55 10.30 -17.43
CA ASN A 7 4.41 8.86 -17.72
C ASN A 7 4.77 8.15 -16.43
N ARG A 8 3.87 8.20 -15.44
CA ARG A 8 4.02 7.34 -14.26
C ARG A 8 3.82 5.91 -14.72
N ASP A 9 4.76 5.05 -14.36
CA ASP A 9 4.72 3.65 -14.73
C ASP A 9 3.73 2.92 -13.81
N TRP A 10 2.46 2.95 -14.20
CA TRP A 10 1.40 2.21 -13.53
C TRP A 10 1.69 0.71 -13.49
N HIS A 11 2.45 0.16 -14.45
CA HIS A 11 2.84 -1.25 -14.41
C HIS A 11 3.83 -1.51 -13.28
N ALA A 12 4.80 -0.60 -13.06
CA ALA A 12 5.72 -0.70 -11.94
C ALA A 12 4.97 -0.62 -10.59
N LEU A 13 4.02 0.31 -10.47
CA LEU A 13 3.21 0.42 -9.24
C LEU A 13 2.37 -0.83 -8.98
N VAL A 14 1.69 -1.34 -10.01
CA VAL A 14 0.89 -2.58 -9.88
C VAL A 14 1.80 -3.77 -9.56
N ALA A 15 2.99 -3.84 -10.15
CA ALA A 15 3.97 -4.88 -9.84
C ALA A 15 4.47 -4.78 -8.39
N ASP A 16 4.70 -3.58 -7.87
CA ASP A 16 5.09 -3.35 -6.47
C ASP A 16 3.98 -3.85 -5.51
N ILE A 17 2.71 -3.52 -5.78
CA ILE A 17 1.56 -4.00 -5.01
C ILE A 17 1.44 -5.52 -5.11
N GLN A 18 1.53 -6.08 -6.32
CA GLN A 18 1.41 -7.53 -6.54
C GLN A 18 2.53 -8.31 -5.83
N SER A 19 3.75 -7.77 -5.80
CA SER A 19 4.88 -8.38 -5.09
C SER A 19 4.61 -8.46 -3.58
N GLU A 20 4.04 -7.41 -2.99
CA GLU A 20 3.66 -7.42 -1.57
C GLU A 20 2.50 -8.38 -1.29
N ILE A 21 1.51 -8.46 -2.19
CA ILE A 21 0.44 -9.45 -2.11
C ILE A 21 1.04 -10.86 -2.10
N ASP A 22 1.86 -11.20 -3.11
CA ASP A 22 2.46 -12.52 -3.26
C ASP A 22 3.35 -12.91 -2.06
N ALA A 23 4.08 -11.96 -1.49
CA ALA A 23 4.88 -12.16 -0.27
C ALA A 23 4.03 -12.48 0.97
N ASN A 24 2.73 -12.17 0.95
CA ASN A 24 1.85 -12.28 2.11
C ASN A 24 0.64 -13.21 1.91
N LYS A 25 0.48 -13.88 0.76
CA LYS A 25 -0.66 -14.78 0.46
C LYS A 25 -0.87 -15.92 1.47
N SER A 26 0.19 -16.33 2.18
CA SER A 26 0.10 -17.38 3.22
C SER A 26 -0.15 -16.84 4.63
N ILE A 27 -0.15 -15.52 4.81
CA ILE A 27 -0.25 -14.83 6.09
C ILE A 27 -1.58 -14.10 6.19
N ILE A 28 -1.89 -13.30 5.17
CA ILE A 28 -3.17 -12.58 5.05
C ILE A 28 -4.26 -13.57 4.61
N SER A 29 -5.47 -13.39 5.13
CA SER A 29 -6.60 -14.25 4.79
C SER A 29 -6.91 -14.21 3.29
N ALA A 30 -7.35 -15.34 2.73
CA ALA A 30 -7.71 -15.42 1.31
C ALA A 30 -8.85 -14.46 0.93
N GLU A 31 -9.76 -14.16 1.87
CA GLU A 31 -10.84 -13.19 1.68
C GLU A 31 -10.31 -11.76 1.53
N HIS A 32 -9.36 -11.36 2.39
CA HIS A 32 -8.76 -10.03 2.33
C HIS A 32 -7.88 -9.90 1.08
N ILE A 33 -7.07 -10.92 0.75
CA ILE A 33 -6.31 -10.96 -0.52
C ILE A 33 -7.25 -10.83 -1.72
N SER A 34 -8.36 -11.57 -1.74
CA SER A 34 -9.32 -11.47 -2.86
C SER A 34 -9.93 -10.08 -3.00
N SER A 35 -10.15 -9.37 -1.89
CA SER A 35 -10.67 -8.00 -1.91
C SER A 35 -9.62 -7.01 -2.42
N ILE A 36 -8.36 -7.18 -2.02
CA ILE A 36 -7.24 -6.36 -2.50
C ILE A 36 -7.02 -6.58 -4.01
N GLU A 37 -7.00 -7.84 -4.46
CA GLU A 37 -6.88 -8.20 -5.87
C GLU A 37 -8.06 -7.64 -6.68
N HIS A 38 -9.27 -7.66 -6.14
CA HIS A 38 -10.44 -7.03 -6.77
C HIS A 38 -10.23 -5.51 -7.00
N TYR A 39 -9.77 -4.77 -6.00
CA TYR A 39 -9.46 -3.33 -6.16
C TYR A 39 -8.38 -3.10 -7.23
N LEU A 40 -7.35 -3.95 -7.25
CA LEU A 40 -6.28 -3.88 -8.24
C LEU A 40 -6.80 -4.10 -9.67
N GLU A 41 -7.66 -5.09 -9.88
CA GLU A 41 -8.29 -5.40 -11.18
C GLU A 41 -9.22 -4.28 -11.68
N HIS A 42 -9.88 -3.59 -10.76
CA HIS A 42 -10.80 -2.49 -11.06
C HIS A 42 -10.10 -1.12 -11.21
N GLY A 43 -8.78 -1.05 -11.06
CA GLY A 43 -8.00 0.19 -11.17
C GLY A 43 -8.08 1.08 -9.93
N GLU A 44 -8.61 0.57 -8.83
CA GLU A 44 -8.73 1.26 -7.54
C GLU A 44 -7.42 1.09 -6.73
N TYR A 45 -6.31 1.52 -7.33
CA TYR A 45 -4.97 1.23 -6.83
C TYR A 45 -4.65 1.83 -5.46
N SER A 46 -5.22 3.00 -5.15
CA SER A 46 -5.07 3.62 -3.82
C SER A 46 -5.71 2.74 -2.75
N MET A 47 -6.92 2.24 -2.99
CA MET A 47 -7.65 1.34 -2.08
C MET A 47 -6.94 0.00 -1.92
N ALA A 48 -6.46 -0.58 -3.04
CA ALA A 48 -5.68 -1.81 -3.00
C ALA A 48 -4.42 -1.65 -2.13
N PHE A 49 -3.69 -0.54 -2.30
CA PHE A 49 -2.48 -0.25 -1.54
C PHE A 49 -2.76 0.02 -0.06
N GLU A 50 -3.77 0.85 0.23
CA GLU A 50 -4.21 1.17 1.58
C GLU A 50 -4.60 -0.10 2.34
N TYR A 51 -5.45 -0.94 1.74
CA TYR A 51 -5.92 -2.16 2.37
C TYR A 51 -4.79 -3.17 2.60
N LEU A 52 -3.93 -3.37 1.59
CA LEU A 52 -2.77 -4.26 1.73
C LEU A 52 -1.85 -3.84 2.88
N LEU A 53 -1.58 -2.54 3.03
CA LEU A 53 -0.75 -2.07 4.12
C LEU A 53 -1.43 -2.19 5.49
N LEU A 54 -2.75 -1.99 5.58
CA LEU A 54 -3.49 -2.27 6.82
C LEU A 54 -3.31 -3.72 7.25
N GLU A 55 -3.47 -4.67 6.33
CA GLU A 55 -3.24 -6.09 6.60
C GLU A 55 -1.80 -6.38 7.03
N ILE A 56 -0.80 -5.80 6.36
CA ILE A 56 0.62 -5.98 6.72
C ILE A 56 0.92 -5.38 8.11
N MET A 57 0.28 -4.26 8.47
CA MET A 57 0.46 -3.61 9.77
C MET A 57 -0.17 -4.40 10.92
N GLU A 58 -1.30 -5.07 10.69
CA GLU A 58 -2.02 -5.85 11.69
C GLU A 58 -1.41 -7.24 11.93
N ASN A 59 -0.73 -7.80 10.92
CA ASN A 59 -0.12 -9.13 10.99
C ASN A 59 1.37 -9.05 11.35
N ALA A 60 1.74 -9.46 12.57
CA ALA A 60 3.12 -9.38 13.06
C ALA A 60 4.13 -10.19 12.22
N ASP A 61 3.67 -11.29 11.61
CA ASP A 61 4.48 -12.17 10.76
C ASP A 61 4.52 -11.71 9.30
N ALA A 62 3.81 -10.64 8.93
CA ALA A 62 3.74 -10.14 7.57
C ALA A 62 5.12 -9.75 7.03
N ASN A 63 5.35 -10.12 5.78
CA ASN A 63 6.49 -9.68 5.01
C ASN A 63 6.24 -8.25 4.53
N PHE A 64 7.26 -7.40 4.63
CA PHE A 64 7.23 -6.05 4.08
C PHE A 64 8.52 -5.86 3.27
N THR A 65 8.41 -6.05 1.95
CA THR A 65 9.57 -6.12 1.04
C THR A 65 9.78 -4.85 0.24
N LEU A 66 8.73 -4.04 0.08
CA LEU A 66 8.68 -2.79 -0.66
C LEU A 66 9.67 -1.76 -0.10
N GLY A 67 9.92 -1.83 1.21
CA GLY A 67 10.82 -0.92 1.91
C GLY A 67 10.18 0.44 2.20
N VAL A 68 10.75 1.12 3.19
CA VAL A 68 10.13 2.32 3.78
C VAL A 68 10.02 3.47 2.78
N GLU A 69 11.10 3.79 2.07
CA GLU A 69 11.15 4.93 1.15
C GLU A 69 10.12 4.80 0.03
N LYS A 70 10.06 3.62 -0.59
CA LYS A 70 9.15 3.32 -1.69
C LYS A 70 7.68 3.31 -1.26
N ALA A 71 7.39 2.68 -0.12
CA ALA A 71 6.04 2.66 0.43
C ALA A 71 5.56 4.08 0.77
N GLN A 72 6.44 4.93 1.31
CA GLN A 72 6.12 6.33 1.58
C GLN A 72 5.90 7.13 0.30
N GLU A 73 6.71 6.92 -0.74
CA GLU A 73 6.54 7.54 -2.06
C GLU A 73 5.16 7.20 -2.67
N ILE A 74 4.77 5.92 -2.61
CA ILE A 74 3.47 5.46 -3.14
C ILE A 74 2.31 6.02 -2.31
N GLY A 75 2.43 6.02 -0.97
CA GLY A 75 1.40 6.58 -0.10
C GLY A 75 1.16 8.08 -0.34
N LEU A 76 2.23 8.87 -0.50
CA LEU A 76 2.13 10.29 -0.86
C LEU A 76 1.61 10.49 -2.29
N PHE A 77 1.92 9.57 -3.21
CA PHE A 77 1.40 9.63 -4.57
C PHE A 77 -0.14 9.50 -4.60
N PHE A 78 -0.68 8.60 -3.79
CA PHE A 78 -2.13 8.43 -3.66
C PHE A 78 -2.78 9.45 -2.72
N ASP A 79 -2.02 10.45 -2.26
CA ASP A 79 -2.48 11.48 -1.32
C ASP A 79 -3.09 10.92 -0.03
N LEU A 80 -2.66 9.71 0.38
CA LEU A 80 -3.16 9.04 1.59
C LEU A 80 -2.75 9.77 2.88
N SER A 81 -2.04 10.90 2.79
CA SER A 81 -1.82 11.80 3.92
C SER A 81 -3.04 12.67 4.25
N ASP A 82 -3.98 12.82 3.30
CA ASP A 82 -5.29 13.41 3.54
C ASP A 82 -6.27 12.29 3.98
N PRO A 83 -6.85 12.37 5.19
CA PRO A 83 -7.85 11.40 5.65
C PRO A 83 -9.08 11.26 4.74
N ASN A 84 -9.39 12.26 3.91
CA ASN A 84 -10.51 12.20 2.96
C ASN A 84 -10.22 11.35 1.72
N GLU A 85 -8.94 11.06 1.45
CA GLU A 85 -8.49 10.20 0.35
C GLU A 85 -8.25 8.76 0.80
N CYS A 86 -8.30 8.52 2.12
CA CYS A 86 -8.27 7.17 2.71
C CYS A 86 -9.68 6.57 2.67
N MET A 87 -9.86 5.51 1.89
CA MET A 87 -11.16 4.93 1.58
C MET A 87 -11.51 3.73 2.46
N ILE A 88 -10.52 3.15 3.15
CA ILE A 88 -10.68 1.98 4.02
C ILE A 88 -10.62 2.41 5.49
N ASP A 89 -9.64 3.23 5.86
CA ASP A 89 -9.41 3.68 7.22
C ASP A 89 -8.94 5.15 7.26
N GLY A 90 -9.77 6.05 7.78
CA GLY A 90 -9.44 7.48 7.90
C GLY A 90 -8.24 7.78 8.82
N GLU A 91 -7.80 6.83 9.65
CA GLU A 91 -6.59 6.93 10.47
C GLU A 91 -5.38 6.24 9.83
N PHE A 92 -5.50 5.74 8.60
CA PHE A 92 -4.48 4.98 7.88
C PHE A 92 -3.11 5.64 7.95
N TRP A 93 -2.99 6.92 7.58
CA TRP A 93 -1.70 7.59 7.49
C TRP A 93 -0.92 7.58 8.81
N GLY A 94 -1.62 7.80 9.92
CA GLY A 94 -0.99 7.81 11.24
C GLY A 94 -0.46 6.43 11.64
N LYS A 95 -1.25 5.38 11.37
CA LYS A 95 -0.85 3.98 11.57
C LYS A 95 0.35 3.63 10.69
N PHE A 96 0.28 4.03 9.42
CA PHE A 96 1.32 3.79 8.42
C PHE A 96 2.65 4.46 8.78
N GLN A 97 2.65 5.74 9.17
CA GLN A 97 3.86 6.43 9.62
C GLN A 97 4.49 5.77 10.85
N THR A 98 3.66 5.32 11.79
CA THR A 98 4.12 4.59 12.98
C THR A 98 4.76 3.25 12.59
N PHE A 99 4.16 2.53 11.65
CA PHE A 99 4.71 1.28 11.12
C PHE A 99 6.05 1.51 10.40
N LEU A 100 6.13 2.49 9.50
CA LEU A 100 7.35 2.82 8.77
C LEU A 100 8.50 3.19 9.73
N ALA A 101 8.22 4.00 10.76
CA ALA A 101 9.21 4.36 11.76
C ALA A 101 9.81 3.15 12.49
N LYS A 102 9.01 2.10 12.72
CA LYS A 102 9.48 0.84 13.34
C LYS A 102 10.33 -0.01 12.39
N LYS A 103 10.08 0.06 11.07
CA LYS A 103 10.81 -0.70 10.05
C LYS A 103 12.11 -0.03 9.60
N SER A 104 12.31 1.25 9.94
CA SER A 104 13.55 2.01 9.72
C SER A 104 14.63 1.82 10.79
N LEU A 105 14.35 1.06 11.85
CA LEU A 105 15.24 0.75 12.97
C LEU A 105 15.88 -0.63 12.80
#